data_AF-A0A0B5E7K0-F1
#
_entry.id   AF-A0A0B5E7K0-F1
#
_cell.length_a   1.000
_cell.length_b   1.000
_cell.length_c   1.000
_cell.angle_alpha   90.00
_cell.angle_beta   90.00
_cell.angle_gamma   90.00
#
_symmetry.space_group_name_H-M   'P 1'
#
loop_
_entity.id
_entity.type
_entity.pdbx_description
1 polymer ?
#
loop_
_entity_poly.entity_id
_entity_poly.type
_entity_poly.pdbx_seq_one_letter_code
_entity_poly.pdbx_strand_id
1 'polypeptide(L)'
;RIVDLWQANTLGNYSYFDKTQSDFNLRRQIETDEEGRYKFRSIVPSGYAVPKGGTTEALLDRVGRHGNRPAHIHFFVSASGYRYLTTQINIDGDPYLHDDFAFAT
;
A
#
# COMPACT_ATOMS: atom_id res chain seq x y z
N ARG A 1 -17.25 5.48 -12.12
CA ARG A 1 -16.92 4.61 -10.94
C ARG A 1 -15.60 5.11 -10.40
N ILE A 2 -15.35 5.06 -9.10
CA ILE A 2 -14.18 5.69 -8.50
C ILE A 2 -13.19 4.64 -7.99
N VAL A 3 -11.93 4.80 -8.37
CA VAL A 3 -10.78 4.01 -7.90
C VAL A 3 -9.82 4.95 -7.17
N ASP A 4 -9.77 4.86 -5.85
CA ASP A 4 -8.74 5.50 -5.05
C ASP A 4 -7.57 4.54 -4.88
N LEU A 5 -6.35 5.02 -5.08
CA LEU A 5 -5.14 4.23 -4.91
C LEU A 5 -4.05 5.00 -4.17
N TRP A 6 -3.25 4.27 -3.41
CA TRP A 6 -2.06 4.79 -2.74
C TRP A 6 -1.00 3.71 -2.55
N GLN A 7 0.27 4.12 -2.54
CA GLN A 7 1.40 3.22 -2.38
C GLN A 7 2.59 3.93 -1.71
N ALA A 8 3.56 3.16 -1.22
CA ALA A 8 4.84 3.67 -0.75
C ALA A 8 5.74 4.14 -1.92
N ASN A 9 6.73 4.98 -1.59
CA ASN A 9 7.82 5.32 -2.51
C ASN A 9 8.90 4.22 -2.57
N THR A 10 10.01 4.48 -3.24
CA THR A 10 11.16 3.55 -3.37
C THR A 10 11.91 3.29 -2.05
N LEU A 11 11.61 4.03 -0.99
CA LEU A 11 12.18 3.85 0.35
C LEU A 11 11.17 3.22 1.33
N GLY A 12 9.97 2.84 0.86
CA GLY A 12 8.92 2.28 1.72
C GLY A 12 8.09 3.33 2.48
N ASN A 13 8.27 4.62 2.17
CA ASN A 13 7.60 5.70 2.89
C ASN A 13 6.33 6.19 2.18
N TYR A 14 5.32 6.55 2.96
CA TYR A 14 4.07 7.16 2.47
C TYR A 14 4.06 8.67 2.68
N SER A 15 3.60 9.40 1.66
CA SER A 15 3.29 10.83 1.78
C SER A 15 2.31 11.11 2.93
N TYR A 16 2.32 12.34 3.44
CA TYR A 16 1.69 12.80 4.68
C TYR A 16 2.40 12.35 5.97
N PHE A 17 2.90 11.11 6.05
CA PHE A 17 3.71 10.64 7.18
C PHE A 17 5.16 11.06 7.01
N ASP A 18 5.73 10.79 5.83
CA ASP A 18 7.02 11.30 5.41
C ASP A 18 6.86 12.74 4.88
N LYS A 19 7.28 13.71 5.71
CA LYS A 19 7.17 15.15 5.43
C LYS A 19 8.14 15.66 4.36
N THR A 20 9.06 14.82 3.89
CA THR A 20 9.96 15.18 2.78
C THR A 20 9.28 15.04 1.42
N GLN A 21 8.17 14.31 1.34
CA GLN A 21 7.37 14.16 0.13
C GLN A 21 6.36 15.30 0.00
N SER A 22 6.01 15.65 -1.24
CA SER A 22 4.89 16.55 -1.49
C SER A 22 3.57 15.95 -1.03
N ASP A 23 2.62 16.82 -0.66
CA ASP A 23 1.29 16.41 -0.27
C ASP A 23 0.63 15.56 -1.36
N PHE A 24 0.03 14.46 -0.94
CA PHE A 24 -0.61 13.48 -1.83
C PHE A 24 0.31 12.88 -2.91
N ASN A 25 1.65 12.93 -2.75
CA ASN A 25 2.53 12.15 -3.61
C ASN A 25 2.14 10.66 -3.57
N LEU A 26 2.12 9.99 -4.73
CA LEU A 26 1.74 8.58 -4.89
C LEU A 26 0.33 8.22 -4.34
N ARG A 27 -0.61 9.18 -4.34
CA ARG A 27 -2.03 8.99 -3.97
C ARG A 27 -2.94 9.59 -5.03
N ARG A 28 -3.87 8.85 -5.60
CA ARG A 28 -4.78 9.41 -6.64
C ARG A 28 -6.17 8.80 -6.54
N GLN A 29 -7.15 9.61 -6.91
CA GLN A 29 -8.52 9.18 -7.22
C GLN A 29 -8.67 9.21 -8.74
N ILE A 30 -9.20 8.13 -9.32
CA ILE A 30 -9.36 7.97 -10.76
C ILE A 30 -10.80 7.56 -11.03
N GLU A 31 -11.49 8.34 -11.85
CA GLU A 31 -12.77 7.91 -12.42
C GLU A 31 -12.51 6.99 -13.62
N THR A 32 -13.21 5.86 -13.65
CA THR A 32 -13.17 4.93 -14.77
C THR A 32 -13.76 5.55 -16.04
N ASP A 33 -13.24 5.18 -17.21
CA ASP A 33 -13.81 5.57 -18.50
C ASP A 33 -15.21 4.95 -18.75
N GLU A 34 -15.78 5.26 -19.92
CA GLU A 34 -17.12 4.81 -20.34
C GLU A 34 -17.23 3.27 -20.40
N GLU A 35 -16.12 2.58 -20.71
CA GLU A 35 -16.06 1.12 -20.68
C GLU A 35 -15.68 0.54 -19.32
N GLY A 36 -15.53 1.38 -18.29
CA GLY A 36 -15.22 0.98 -16.92
C GLY A 36 -13.74 0.67 -16.66
N ARG A 37 -12.83 1.07 -17.54
CA ARG A 37 -11.38 0.87 -17.37
C ARG A 37 -10.75 2.03 -16.60
N TYR A 38 -9.63 1.76 -15.96
CA TYR A 38 -8.78 2.78 -15.35
C TYR A 38 -7.31 2.50 -15.71
N LYS A 39 -6.49 3.55 -15.74
CA LYS A 39 -5.05 3.44 -15.97
C LYS A 39 -4.32 4.47 -15.11
N PHE A 40 -3.19 4.06 -14.55
CA PHE A 40 -2.26 4.95 -13.89
C PHE A 40 -0.82 4.60 -14.29
N ARG A 41 0.07 5.59 -14.26
CA ARG A 41 1.51 5.39 -14.40
C ARG A 41 2.16 5.84 -13.10
N SER A 42 2.91 4.95 -12.48
CA SER A 42 3.59 5.18 -11.21
C SER A 42 4.98 4.53 -11.25
N ILE A 43 5.66 4.54 -10.11
CA ILE A 43 6.83 3.72 -9.83
C ILE A 43 6.41 2.39 -9.19
N VAL A 44 7.28 1.38 -9.21
CA VAL A 44 7.09 0.18 -8.39
C VAL A 44 7.37 0.55 -6.93
N PRO A 45 6.44 0.30 -5.98
CA PRO A 45 6.68 0.59 -4.57
C PRO A 45 7.72 -0.36 -3.99
N SER A 46 8.44 0.09 -2.97
CA SER A 46 9.21 -0.83 -2.10
C SER A 46 8.29 -1.43 -1.04
N GLY A 47 8.59 -2.66 -0.61
CA GLY A 47 8.14 -3.16 0.69
C GLY A 47 8.66 -2.27 1.82
N TYR A 48 8.07 -2.40 3.00
CA TYR A 48 8.41 -1.58 4.17
C TYR A 48 8.18 -2.33 5.48
N ALA A 49 8.81 -1.84 6.55
CA ALA A 49 8.62 -2.36 7.90
C ALA A 49 7.80 -1.39 8.75
N VAL A 50 7.30 -1.88 9.89
CA VAL A 50 6.83 -0.99 10.97
C VAL A 50 7.94 -0.02 11.39
N PRO A 51 7.60 1.18 11.92
CA PRO A 51 8.62 2.19 12.26
C PRO A 51 9.64 1.69 13.28
N LYS A 52 10.93 1.87 12.95
CA LYS A 52 12.04 1.54 13.85
C LYS A 52 11.97 2.32 15.16
N GLY A 53 12.24 1.65 16.27
CA GLY A 53 12.10 2.17 17.64
C GLY A 53 10.66 2.38 18.09
N GLY A 54 9.68 2.03 17.26
CA GLY A 54 8.27 2.11 17.58
C GLY A 54 7.83 1.01 18.56
N THR A 55 6.69 1.23 19.22
CA THR A 55 6.11 0.23 20.13
C THR A 55 5.75 -1.07 19.43
N THR A 56 5.36 -1.01 18.15
CA THR A 56 5.10 -2.20 17.34
C THR A 56 6.37 -3.00 17.12
N GLU A 57 7.48 -2.38 16.67
CA GLU A 57 8.76 -3.08 16.52
C GLU A 57 9.21 -3.71 17.84
N ALA A 58 9.15 -2.95 18.95
CA ALA A 58 9.52 -3.45 20.26
C ALA A 58 8.71 -4.67 20.71
N LEU A 59 7.42 -4.73 20.38
CA LEU A 59 6.58 -5.91 20.65
C LEU A 59 6.97 -7.09 19.75
N LEU A 60 7.22 -6.84 18.46
CA LEU A 60 7.60 -7.88 17.50
C LEU A 60 8.93 -8.53 17.83
N ASP A 61 9.92 -7.71 18.23
CA ASP A 61 11.21 -8.20 18.71
C ASP A 61 11.05 -9.11 19.93
N ARG A 62 10.17 -8.76 20.87
CA ARG A 62 9.88 -9.56 22.08
C ARG A 62 9.27 -10.92 21.78
N VAL A 63 8.59 -11.07 20.64
CA VAL A 63 7.98 -12.33 20.20
C VAL A 63 8.74 -12.99 19.04
N GLY A 64 9.93 -12.49 18.70
CA GLY A 64 10.78 -13.06 17.65
C GLY A 64 10.20 -12.95 16.24
N ARG A 65 9.42 -11.91 15.95
CA ARG A 65 8.81 -11.66 14.63
C ARG A 65 9.44 -10.46 13.95
N HIS A 66 9.51 -10.47 12.62
CA HIS A 66 9.86 -9.29 11.84
C HIS A 66 8.64 -8.37 11.65
N GLY A 67 8.90 -7.11 11.27
CA GLY A 67 7.87 -6.10 10.99
C GLY A 67 7.63 -5.80 9.51
N ASN A 68 8.30 -6.52 8.60
CA ASN A 68 8.27 -6.29 7.15
C ASN A 68 6.96 -6.70 6.46
N ARG A 69 6.62 -5.95 5.41
CA ARG A 69 5.54 -6.22 4.46
C ARG A 69 6.09 -6.22 3.03
N PRO A 70 5.55 -7.05 2.13
CA PRO A 70 5.93 -7.04 0.72
C PRO A 70 5.48 -5.74 0.04
N ALA A 71 6.08 -5.40 -1.10
CA ALA A 71 5.63 -4.31 -1.96
C ALA A 71 4.16 -4.49 -2.36
N HIS A 72 3.36 -3.43 -2.22
CA HIS A 72 1.94 -3.47 -2.56
C HIS A 72 1.37 -2.09 -2.94
N ILE A 73 0.25 -2.12 -3.65
CA ILE A 73 -0.56 -0.96 -3.99
C ILE A 73 -1.94 -1.16 -3.39
N HIS A 74 -2.40 -0.19 -2.62
CA HIS A 74 -3.74 -0.24 -2.02
C HIS A 74 -4.79 0.32 -2.97
N PHE A 75 -6.00 -0.22 -2.85
CA PHE A 75 -7.16 0.22 -3.60
C PHE A 75 -8.39 0.34 -2.71
N PHE A 76 -9.10 1.44 -2.91
CA PHE A 76 -10.52 1.50 -2.66
C PHE A 76 -11.27 1.64 -3.98
N VAL A 77 -12.34 0.88 -4.16
CA VAL A 77 -13.18 0.94 -5.36
C VAL A 77 -14.62 1.12 -4.96
N SER A 78 -15.28 2.12 -5.54
CA SER A 78 -16.67 2.47 -5.24
C SER A 78 -17.48 2.79 -6.50
N ALA A 79 -18.76 2.42 -6.46
CA ALA A 79 -19.74 2.73 -7.49
C ALA A 79 -21.16 2.71 -6.89
N SER A 80 -22.03 3.61 -7.36
CA SER A 80 -23.43 3.63 -6.92
C SER A 80 -24.13 2.30 -7.21
N GLY A 81 -24.82 1.74 -6.22
CA GLY A 81 -25.49 0.44 -6.33
C GLY A 81 -24.58 -0.79 -6.14
N TYR A 82 -23.29 -0.61 -5.90
CA TYR A 82 -22.33 -1.69 -5.64
C TYR A 82 -21.78 -1.62 -4.22
N ARG A 83 -21.34 -2.78 -3.71
CA ARG A 83 -20.59 -2.81 -2.44
C ARG A 83 -19.22 -2.17 -2.63
N TYR A 84 -18.80 -1.39 -1.65
CA TYR A 84 -17.45 -0.84 -1.59
C TYR A 84 -16.43 -1.96 -1.46
N LEU A 85 -15.33 -1.88 -2.23
CA LEU A 85 -14.23 -2.83 -2.17
C LEU A 85 -12.99 -2.14 -1.60
N THR A 86 -12.43 -2.73 -0.55
CA THR A 86 -11.08 -2.46 -0.07
C THR A 86 -10.21 -3.66 -0.41
N THR A 87 -9.10 -3.42 -1.12
CA THR A 87 -8.17 -4.48 -1.49
C THR A 87 -6.75 -3.94 -1.69
N GLN A 88 -5.80 -4.83 -1.95
CA GLN A 88 -4.46 -4.49 -2.37
C GLN A 88 -3.99 -5.42 -3.49
N ILE A 89 -2.98 -5.01 -4.23
CA ILE A 89 -2.23 -5.87 -5.15
C ILE A 89 -0.79 -5.95 -4.65
N ASN A 90 -0.33 -7.17 -4.39
CA ASN A 90 1.06 -7.47 -4.08
C ASN A 90 1.87 -7.75 -5.35
N ILE A 91 3.18 -7.52 -5.29
CA ILE A 91 4.08 -7.71 -6.43
C ILE A 91 4.80 -9.06 -6.30
N ASP A 92 4.72 -9.87 -7.34
CA ASP A 92 5.40 -11.18 -7.40
C ASP A 92 6.93 -11.03 -7.27
N GLY A 93 7.57 -12.02 -6.64
CA GLY A 93 9.00 -12.04 -6.39
C GLY A 93 9.48 -11.22 -5.18
N ASP A 94 8.60 -10.56 -4.43
CA ASP A 94 8.98 -9.90 -3.18
C ASP A 94 9.37 -10.93 -2.10
N PRO A 95 10.50 -10.74 -1.37
CA PRO A 95 10.94 -11.68 -0.32
C PRO A 95 9.91 -11.95 0.78
N TYR A 96 9.01 -11.00 1.06
CA TYR A 96 7.98 -11.12 2.10
C TYR A 96 6.60 -11.45 1.53
N LEU A 97 6.49 -11.84 0.26
CA LEU A 97 5.19 -12.11 -0.39
C LEU A 97 4.40 -13.19 0.35
N HIS A 98 5.06 -14.22 0.85
CA HIS A 98 4.43 -15.31 1.60
C HIS A 98 4.78 -15.28 3.10
N ASP A 99 5.32 -14.16 3.56
CA ASP A 99 5.72 -13.93 4.95
C ASP A 99 5.40 -12.47 5.34
N ASP A 100 4.22 -11.97 4.96
CA ASP A 100 3.76 -10.63 5.36
C ASP A 100 3.47 -10.64 6.87
N PHE A 101 4.15 -9.76 7.63
CA PHE A 101 3.88 -9.58 9.05
C PHE A 101 2.38 -9.31 9.34
N ALA A 102 1.69 -8.67 8.40
CA ALA A 102 0.28 -8.30 8.50
C ALA A 102 -0.69 -9.33 7.89
N PHE A 103 -0.21 -10.45 7.34
CA PHE A 103 -1.03 -11.55 6.81
C PHE A 103 -2.04 -11.14 5.72
N ALA A 104 -1.68 -10.21 4.83
CA ALA A 104 -2.63 -9.57 3.91
C ALA A 104 -2.33 -9.82 2.41
N THR A 105 -1.53 -10.84 2.09
CA THR A 105 -1.29 -11.23 0.68
C THR A 105 -2.42 -12.08 0.15
#